data_AF-Q022A2-F1
#
_entry.id   AF-Q022A2-F1
#
_cell.length_a   1.000
_cell.length_b   1.000
_cell.length_c   1.000
_cell.angle_alpha   90.00
_cell.angle_beta   90.00
_cell.angle_gamma   90.00
#
_symmetry.space_group_name_H-M   'P 1'
#
loop_
_entity.id
_entity.type
_entity.pdbx_description
1 polymer ?
#
loop_
_entity_poly.entity_id
_entity_poly.type
_entity_poly.pdbx_seq_one_letter_code
_entity_poly.pdbx_strand_id
1 'polypeptide(L)'
;MRKRLDAALLLAACGLVSTAGFACGDKLVLTIGSLRFRQINEAQRPASILAYAPRNSRVADVVRELERQSAGKRGGLTFYSFDDPARLDEVLRAQKYDLLLVDAGEADNLERHAQSMASKPVVVPVVSPSSKSAAAEAEKKFHCVLTAPNSPGHYLLAIDRAMEFKLKASSRKRTP
;
A
#
# COMPACT_ATOMS: atom_id res chain seq x y z
N MET A 1 -43.27 34.71 -59.30
CA MET A 1 -43.11 36.16 -59.03
C MET A 1 -42.08 36.31 -57.90
N ARG A 2 -40.80 36.56 -58.19
CA ARG A 2 -40.06 37.84 -57.95
C ARG A 2 -40.47 38.51 -56.62
N LYS A 3 -39.62 38.58 -55.59
CA LYS A 3 -38.56 39.62 -55.31
C LYS A 3 -37.76 39.12 -54.07
N ARG A 4 -36.43 38.98 -54.07
CA ARG A 4 -35.30 39.95 -53.92
C ARG A 4 -35.17 40.62 -52.53
N LEU A 5 -33.89 40.75 -52.11
CA LEU A 5 -33.29 41.63 -51.07
C LEU A 5 -33.18 40.98 -49.67
N ASP A 6 -32.08 40.97 -48.91
CA ASP A 6 -30.71 41.53 -49.00
C ASP A 6 -29.85 40.70 -48.01
N ALA A 7 -28.68 40.20 -48.37
CA ALA A 7 -27.37 40.87 -48.29
C ALA A 7 -26.97 41.36 -46.88
N ALA A 8 -25.91 40.72 -46.37
CA ALA A 8 -24.92 41.25 -45.43
C ALA A 8 -25.39 41.69 -44.04
N LEU A 9 -25.21 40.80 -43.05
CA LEU A 9 -24.84 41.26 -41.72
C LEU A 9 -23.98 40.22 -40.97
N LEU A 10 -22.70 40.59 -40.81
CA LEU A 10 -21.78 40.18 -39.75
C LEU A 10 -21.19 38.75 -39.79
N LEU A 11 -20.25 38.57 -40.73
CA LEU A 11 -18.98 37.89 -40.43
C LEU A 11 -18.28 38.63 -39.26
N ALA A 12 -18.55 38.23 -38.02
CA ALA A 12 -17.83 38.72 -36.84
C ALA A 12 -17.93 37.71 -35.70
N ALA A 13 -17.22 36.58 -35.82
CA ALA A 13 -16.96 35.68 -34.69
C ALA A 13 -15.62 34.95 -34.86
N CYS A 14 -14.57 35.69 -35.25
CA CYS A 14 -13.19 35.26 -35.05
C CYS A 14 -12.67 35.98 -33.80
N GLY A 15 -12.39 35.24 -32.72
CA GLY A 15 -11.63 35.79 -31.60
C GLY A 15 -11.92 35.20 -30.22
N LEU A 16 -11.83 33.88 -30.06
CA LEU A 16 -11.59 33.27 -28.74
C LEU A 16 -10.51 32.20 -28.90
N VAL A 17 -9.27 32.65 -29.08
CA VAL A 17 -8.09 31.83 -28.82
C VAL A 17 -7.81 31.94 -27.33
N SER A 18 -8.37 31.03 -26.55
CA SER A 18 -7.98 30.84 -25.16
C SER A 18 -6.64 30.10 -25.16
N THR A 19 -5.55 30.85 -25.06
CA THR A 19 -4.25 30.30 -24.67
C THR A 19 -4.35 29.85 -23.21
N ALA A 20 -4.60 28.56 -23.00
CA ALA A 20 -4.46 27.94 -21.69
C ALA A 20 -2.97 28.00 -21.30
N GLY A 21 -2.64 28.99 -20.47
CA GLY A 21 -1.34 29.10 -19.84
C GLY A 21 -1.12 27.93 -18.88
N PHE A 22 -0.29 26.98 -19.30
CA PHE A 22 0.35 26.02 -18.40
C PHE A 22 1.36 26.78 -17.53
N ALA A 23 0.89 27.34 -16.42
CA ALA A 23 1.74 27.98 -15.43
C ALA A 23 1.76 27.15 -14.14
N CYS A 24 2.97 26.78 -13.73
CA CYS A 24 3.37 26.26 -12.41
C CYS A 24 3.09 24.78 -12.10
N GLY A 25 3.75 23.95 -12.90
CA GLY A 25 4.09 22.55 -12.58
C GLY A 25 5.18 22.42 -11.49
N ASP A 26 4.93 22.91 -10.28
CA ASP A 26 5.81 22.65 -9.14
C ASP A 26 5.03 22.53 -7.81
N LYS A 27 4.17 21.51 -7.69
CA LYS A 27 3.70 21.02 -6.38
C LYS A 27 3.05 19.64 -6.37
N LEU A 28 3.26 18.81 -7.39
CA LEU A 28 2.61 17.50 -7.51
C LEU A 28 3.58 16.31 -7.35
N VAL A 29 4.86 16.55 -7.06
CA VAL A 29 5.86 15.48 -6.98
C VAL A 29 5.68 14.58 -5.74
N LEU A 30 4.96 15.03 -4.69
CA LEU A 30 4.71 14.21 -3.50
C LEU A 30 3.41 13.40 -3.53
N THR A 31 2.53 13.61 -4.53
CA THR A 31 1.24 12.89 -4.63
C THR A 31 1.22 11.85 -5.75
N ILE A 32 2.18 11.88 -6.68
CA ILE A 32 2.24 10.92 -7.80
C ILE A 32 2.72 9.54 -7.35
N GLY A 33 3.48 9.45 -6.25
CA GLY A 33 3.92 8.17 -5.69
C GLY A 33 2.75 7.29 -5.22
N SER A 34 1.78 7.88 -4.49
CA SER A 34 0.63 7.16 -3.94
C SER A 34 -0.50 6.94 -4.94
N LEU A 35 -0.66 7.82 -5.94
CA LEU A 35 -1.65 7.63 -7.01
C LEU A 35 -1.23 6.55 -8.01
N ARG A 36 0.07 6.40 -8.30
CA ARG A 36 0.55 5.35 -9.21
C ARG A 36 0.29 3.95 -8.69
N PHE A 37 0.37 3.68 -7.39
CA PHE A 37 -0.02 2.36 -6.88
C PHE A 37 -1.51 2.09 -7.10
N ARG A 38 -2.36 3.08 -6.81
CA ARG A 38 -3.82 2.93 -6.96
C ARG A 38 -4.26 2.76 -8.42
N GLN A 39 -3.54 3.36 -9.37
CA GLN A 39 -3.87 3.35 -10.80
C GLN A 39 -3.17 2.22 -11.58
N ILE A 40 -1.98 1.76 -11.14
CA ILE A 40 -1.34 0.54 -11.68
C ILE A 40 -2.00 -0.73 -11.09
N ASN A 41 -2.68 -0.63 -9.94
CA ASN A 41 -3.54 -1.69 -9.36
C ASN A 41 -5.00 -1.68 -9.84
N GLU A 42 -5.32 -1.07 -10.99
CA GLU A 42 -6.62 -1.35 -11.61
C GLU A 42 -6.78 -2.85 -11.96
N ALA A 43 -5.67 -3.61 -12.00
CA ALA A 43 -5.67 -5.03 -11.69
C ALA A 43 -5.69 -5.22 -10.16
N GLN A 44 -6.88 -5.20 -9.57
CA GLN A 44 -7.16 -5.39 -8.13
C GLN A 44 -6.57 -6.72 -7.62
N ARG A 45 -5.29 -6.79 -7.30
CA ARG A 45 -4.76 -7.99 -6.62
C ARG A 45 -5.07 -7.84 -5.12
N PRO A 46 -5.98 -8.65 -4.56
CA PRO A 46 -6.16 -8.65 -3.13
C PRO A 46 -4.85 -9.05 -2.44
N ALA A 47 -4.40 -8.26 -1.45
CA ALA A 47 -3.19 -8.57 -0.69
C ALA A 47 -3.55 -9.51 0.46
N SER A 48 -2.86 -10.64 0.53
CA SER A 48 -3.04 -11.60 1.64
C SER A 48 -2.02 -11.29 2.74
N ILE A 49 -2.50 -10.89 3.91
CA ILE A 49 -1.67 -10.45 5.04
C ILE A 49 -1.79 -11.49 6.14
N LEU A 50 -0.68 -12.11 6.50
CA LEU A 50 -0.59 -12.98 7.67
C LEU A 50 -0.12 -12.16 8.87
N ALA A 51 -0.74 -12.33 10.02
CA ALA A 51 -0.38 -11.66 11.25
C ALA A 51 -0.04 -12.69 12.33
N TYR A 52 1.17 -12.61 12.87
CA TYR A 52 1.51 -13.30 14.10
C TYR A 52 1.00 -12.46 15.26
N ALA A 53 -0.13 -12.88 15.82
CA ALA A 53 -0.89 -12.12 16.78
C ALA A 53 -1.11 -12.96 18.05
N PRO A 54 -0.06 -13.20 18.87
CA PRO A 54 -0.25 -13.83 20.17
C PRO A 54 -1.21 -12.99 21.03
N ARG A 55 -1.83 -13.62 22.03
CA ARG A 55 -2.84 -12.96 22.89
C ARG A 55 -2.28 -11.65 23.46
N ASN A 56 -3.08 -10.59 23.38
CA ASN A 56 -2.75 -9.23 23.86
C ASN A 56 -1.53 -8.58 23.16
N SER A 57 -1.16 -9.03 21.96
CA SER A 57 -0.13 -8.37 21.16
C SER A 57 -0.66 -7.12 20.46
N ARG A 58 0.24 -6.16 20.21
CA ARG A 58 -0.08 -4.97 19.40
C ARG A 58 -0.45 -5.31 17.97
N VAL A 59 0.10 -6.41 17.44
CA VAL A 59 -0.24 -6.90 16.11
C VAL A 59 -1.74 -7.21 16.04
N ALA A 60 -2.32 -7.85 17.07
CA ALA A 60 -3.76 -8.11 17.12
C ALA A 60 -4.60 -6.83 17.08
N ASP A 61 -4.14 -5.77 17.75
CA ASP A 61 -4.82 -4.47 17.75
C ASP A 61 -4.76 -3.77 16.38
N VAL A 62 -3.59 -3.82 15.73
CA VAL A 62 -3.41 -3.28 14.37
C VAL A 62 -4.29 -4.02 13.37
N VAL A 63 -4.32 -5.35 13.42
CA VAL A 63 -5.18 -6.18 12.55
C VAL A 63 -6.65 -5.83 12.75
N ARG A 64 -7.12 -5.77 14.00
CA ARG A 64 -8.52 -5.44 14.31
C ARG A 64 -8.93 -4.06 13.78
N GLU A 65 -8.05 -3.06 13.90
CA GLU A 65 -8.32 -1.74 13.36
C GLU A 65 -8.31 -1.73 11.83
N LEU A 66 -7.38 -2.45 11.19
CA LEU A 66 -7.33 -2.59 9.74
C LEU A 66 -8.56 -3.31 9.18
N GLU A 67 -9.00 -4.41 9.82
CA GLU A 67 -10.20 -5.16 9.46
C GLU A 67 -11.45 -4.29 9.57
N ARG A 68 -11.55 -3.46 10.62
CA ARG A 68 -12.64 -2.49 10.78
C ARG A 68 -12.67 -1.48 9.64
N GLN A 69 -11.52 -1.00 9.20
CA GLN A 69 -11.43 -0.05 8.08
C GLN A 69 -11.67 -0.71 6.72
N SER A 70 -11.24 -1.96 6.53
CA SER A 70 -11.46 -2.70 5.29
C SER A 70 -12.89 -3.20 5.17
N ALA A 71 -13.61 -3.45 6.27
CA ALA A 71 -15.03 -3.80 6.21
C ALA A 71 -15.90 -2.71 5.55
N GLY A 72 -15.48 -1.44 5.63
CA GLY A 72 -16.20 -0.30 5.05
C GLY A 72 -15.71 0.15 3.67
N LYS A 73 -14.55 -0.35 3.20
CA LYS A 73 -13.95 0.03 1.91
C LYS A 73 -13.80 -1.22 1.06
N ARG A 74 -14.15 -1.17 -0.24
CA ARG A 74 -13.88 -2.26 -1.21
C ARG A 74 -12.36 -2.45 -1.46
N GLY A 75 -11.57 -2.60 -0.41
CA GLY A 75 -10.14 -2.82 -0.44
C GLY A 75 -9.87 -4.31 -0.35
N GLY A 76 -9.15 -4.87 -1.32
CA GLY A 76 -8.83 -6.30 -1.39
C GLY A 76 -7.84 -6.79 -0.32
N LEU A 77 -7.79 -6.21 0.89
CA LEU A 77 -6.93 -6.75 1.95
C LEU A 77 -7.63 -7.92 2.61
N THR A 78 -6.98 -9.08 2.64
CA THR A 78 -7.45 -10.25 3.37
C THR A 78 -6.48 -10.53 4.52
N PHE A 79 -6.99 -10.51 5.74
CA PHE A 79 -6.20 -10.74 6.95
C PHE A 79 -6.36 -12.19 7.43
N TYR A 80 -5.24 -12.77 7.81
CA TYR A 80 -5.15 -14.08 8.45
C TYR A 80 -4.35 -13.91 9.73
N SER A 81 -4.78 -14.54 10.81
CA SER A 81 -4.10 -14.45 12.10
C SER A 81 -3.75 -15.84 12.61
N PHE A 82 -2.60 -15.95 13.26
CA PHE A 82 -2.19 -17.13 14.01
C PHE A 82 -1.48 -16.68 15.30
N ASP A 83 -1.58 -17.49 16.35
CA ASP A 83 -1.08 -17.18 17.69
C ASP A 83 0.01 -18.14 18.17
N ASP A 84 0.12 -19.32 17.55
CA ASP A 84 1.13 -20.33 17.86
C ASP A 84 2.30 -20.30 16.87
N PRO A 85 3.52 -19.94 17.29
CA PRO A 85 4.69 -19.93 16.42
C PRO A 85 5.07 -21.33 15.91
N ALA A 86 4.71 -22.41 16.61
CA ALA A 86 4.97 -23.78 16.16
C ALA A 86 4.21 -24.13 14.87
N ARG A 87 3.13 -23.40 14.56
CA ARG A 87 2.32 -23.58 13.35
C ARG A 87 2.75 -22.70 12.19
N LEU A 88 3.79 -21.89 12.35
CA LEU A 88 4.23 -20.93 11.34
C LEU A 88 4.48 -21.60 9.98
N ASP A 89 5.21 -22.71 9.95
CA ASP A 89 5.54 -23.42 8.72
C ASP A 89 4.31 -24.04 8.04
N GLU A 90 3.39 -24.60 8.83
CA GLU A 90 2.11 -25.13 8.35
C GLU A 90 1.31 -24.01 7.68
N VAL A 91 1.15 -22.89 8.37
CA VAL A 91 0.38 -21.74 7.90
C VAL A 91 1.01 -21.15 6.64
N LEU A 92 2.31 -20.87 6.64
CA LEU A 92 3.03 -20.30 5.49
C LEU A 92 3.01 -21.19 4.24
N ARG A 93 2.85 -22.52 4.40
CA ARG A 93 2.70 -23.46 3.29
C ARG A 93 1.27 -23.61 2.81
N ALA A 94 0.29 -23.40 3.68
CA ALA A 94 -1.13 -23.57 3.35
C ALA A 94 -1.57 -22.64 2.20
N GLN A 95 -1.01 -21.43 2.14
CA GLN A 95 -1.27 -20.50 1.05
C GLN A 95 -0.15 -19.46 0.87
N LYS A 96 -0.24 -18.69 -0.20
CA LYS A 96 0.73 -17.63 -0.50
C LYS A 96 0.33 -16.33 0.19
N TYR A 97 1.18 -15.86 1.08
CA TYR A 97 1.05 -14.56 1.71
C TYR A 97 1.88 -13.49 1.01
N ASP A 98 1.37 -12.26 1.06
CA ASP A 98 2.08 -11.08 0.60
C ASP A 98 2.89 -10.42 1.70
N LEU A 99 2.28 -10.21 2.85
CA LEU A 99 2.91 -9.59 4.01
C LEU A 99 2.81 -10.49 5.24
N LEU A 100 3.77 -10.35 6.14
CA LEU A 100 3.78 -10.97 7.46
C LEU A 100 3.94 -9.88 8.53
N LEU A 101 2.87 -9.58 9.25
CA LEU A 101 2.86 -8.64 10.38
C LEU A 101 3.30 -9.36 11.65
N VAL A 102 4.27 -8.80 12.35
CA VAL A 102 4.91 -9.43 13.52
C VAL A 102 5.29 -8.37 14.54
N ASP A 103 5.41 -8.72 15.82
CA ASP A 103 6.04 -7.81 16.77
C ASP A 103 7.53 -7.65 16.44
N ALA A 104 8.09 -6.46 16.66
CA ALA A 104 9.48 -6.17 16.38
C ALA A 104 10.46 -7.09 17.11
N GLY A 105 10.11 -7.59 18.31
CA GLY A 105 10.94 -8.55 19.04
C GLY A 105 11.11 -9.91 18.33
N GLU A 106 10.16 -10.29 17.49
CA GLU A 106 10.13 -11.58 16.80
C GLU A 106 10.47 -11.47 15.30
N ALA A 107 10.67 -10.25 14.81
CA ALA A 107 10.80 -9.99 13.38
C ALA A 107 12.01 -10.67 12.75
N ASP A 108 13.17 -10.65 13.41
CA ASP A 108 14.40 -11.27 12.91
C ASP A 108 14.26 -12.81 12.79
N ASN A 109 13.52 -13.43 13.72
CA ASN A 109 13.25 -14.86 13.70
C ASN A 109 12.31 -15.23 12.55
N LEU A 110 11.22 -14.48 12.40
CA LEU A 110 10.21 -14.77 11.38
C LEU A 110 10.66 -14.37 9.96
N GLU A 111 11.57 -13.41 9.81
CA GLU A 111 12.13 -13.05 8.52
C GLU A 111 12.91 -14.20 7.89
N ARG A 112 13.75 -14.91 8.66
CA ARG A 112 14.50 -16.07 8.15
C ARG A 112 13.56 -17.15 7.61
N HIS A 113 12.47 -17.42 8.32
CA HIS A 113 11.44 -18.36 7.89
C HIS A 113 10.73 -17.86 6.64
N ALA A 114 10.29 -16.60 6.62
CA ALA A 114 9.64 -15.97 5.48
C ALA A 114 10.50 -16.01 4.20
N GLN A 115 11.80 -15.74 4.31
CA GLN A 115 12.72 -15.76 3.16
C GLN A 115 12.95 -17.17 2.58
N SER A 116 12.78 -18.22 3.40
CA SER A 116 12.86 -19.62 2.96
C SER A 116 11.61 -20.09 2.20
N MET A 117 10.48 -19.37 2.32
CA MET A 117 9.24 -19.71 1.64
C MET A 117 9.26 -19.37 0.15
N ALA A 118 8.52 -20.13 -0.65
CA ALA A 118 8.40 -19.87 -2.09
C ALA A 118 7.74 -18.50 -2.38
N SER A 119 6.79 -18.07 -1.55
CA SER A 119 6.06 -16.80 -1.68
C SER A 119 6.86 -15.58 -1.21
N LYS A 120 7.90 -15.78 -0.39
CA LYS A 120 8.76 -14.76 0.23
C LYS A 120 7.95 -13.55 0.72
N PRO A 121 7.04 -13.74 1.70
CA PRO A 121 6.27 -12.63 2.22
C PRO A 121 7.20 -11.58 2.82
N VAL A 122 6.84 -10.30 2.67
CA VAL A 122 7.60 -9.20 3.27
C VAL A 122 7.23 -9.12 4.74
N VAL A 123 8.23 -9.21 5.62
CA VAL A 123 8.04 -9.02 7.06
C VAL A 123 7.91 -7.53 7.36
N VAL A 124 6.85 -7.18 8.08
CA VAL A 124 6.56 -5.81 8.51
C VAL A 124 6.45 -5.80 10.04
N PRO A 125 7.51 -5.37 10.74
CA PRO A 125 7.51 -5.30 12.20
C PRO A 125 6.53 -4.24 12.71
N VAL A 126 5.85 -4.56 13.81
CA VAL A 126 5.03 -3.64 14.59
C VAL A 126 5.84 -3.19 15.79
N VAL A 127 6.17 -1.90 15.85
CA VAL A 127 6.98 -1.27 16.90
C VAL A 127 6.14 -0.39 17.80
N SER A 128 6.58 -0.24 19.05
CA SER A 128 5.99 0.74 19.96
C SER A 128 6.58 2.13 19.76
N PRO A 129 5.78 3.21 19.78
CA PRO A 129 6.30 4.57 19.75
C PRO A 129 7.10 4.92 21.02
N SER A 130 6.91 4.21 22.14
CA SER A 130 7.69 4.43 23.37
C SER A 130 9.13 3.95 23.25
N SER A 131 9.43 3.08 22.28
CA SER A 131 10.78 2.55 22.05
C SER A 131 11.38 3.13 20.77
N LYS A 132 11.82 4.39 20.84
CA LYS A 132 12.46 5.08 19.70
C LYS A 132 13.69 4.34 19.18
N SER A 133 14.46 3.72 20.07
CA SER A 133 15.63 2.93 19.69
C SER A 133 15.24 1.69 18.89
N ALA A 134 14.22 0.93 19.35
CA ALA A 134 13.76 -0.26 18.64
C ALA A 134 13.09 0.09 17.31
N ALA A 135 12.36 1.20 17.24
CA ALA A 135 11.79 1.70 15.98
C ALA A 135 12.88 2.05 14.97
N ALA A 136 13.91 2.82 15.38
CA ALA A 136 15.02 3.17 14.51
C ALA A 136 15.86 1.96 14.07
N GLU A 137 16.00 0.95 14.93
CA GLU A 137 16.67 -0.30 14.56
C GLU A 137 15.85 -1.10 13.55
N ALA A 138 14.54 -1.24 13.78
CA ALA A 138 13.64 -1.90 12.86
C ALA A 138 13.61 -1.20 11.49
N GLU A 139 13.60 0.13 11.45
CA GLU A 139 13.64 0.89 10.19
C GLU A 139 14.95 0.72 9.41
N LYS A 140 16.06 0.42 10.08
CA LYS A 140 17.34 0.12 9.42
C LYS A 140 17.37 -1.30 8.84
N LYS A 141 16.77 -2.25 9.54
CA LYS A 141 16.79 -3.68 9.16
C LYS A 141 15.70 -4.02 8.14
N PHE A 142 14.50 -3.48 8.35
CA PHE A 142 13.31 -3.83 7.59
C PHE A 142 12.92 -2.70 6.64
N HIS A 143 12.38 -3.07 5.48
CA HIS A 143 12.00 -2.10 4.44
C HIS A 143 10.79 -1.26 4.84
N CYS A 144 9.90 -1.80 5.68
CA CYS A 144 8.68 -1.14 6.15
C CYS A 144 8.44 -1.53 7.60
N VAL A 145 8.04 -0.56 8.41
CA VAL A 145 7.75 -0.72 9.84
C VAL A 145 6.40 -0.07 10.14
N LEU A 146 5.61 -0.71 10.99
CA LEU A 146 4.34 -0.21 11.50
C LEU A 146 4.53 0.26 12.94
N THR A 147 4.32 1.54 13.20
CA THR A 147 4.32 2.06 14.58
C THR A 147 2.92 1.98 15.15
N ALA A 148 2.73 1.30 16.29
CA ALA A 148 1.43 1.14 16.95
C ALA A 148 1.49 1.48 18.45
N PRO A 149 0.49 2.20 19.00
CA PRO A 149 -0.74 2.66 18.32
C PRO A 149 -0.51 3.87 17.41
N ASN A 150 -1.29 3.96 16.33
CA ASN A 150 -1.31 5.06 15.35
C ASN A 150 -2.67 5.09 14.61
N SER A 151 -2.86 6.07 13.72
CA SER A 151 -4.09 6.19 12.95
C SER A 151 -4.19 5.09 11.88
N PRO A 152 -5.41 4.68 11.48
CA PRO A 152 -5.57 3.61 10.51
C PRO A 152 -5.04 3.96 9.12
N GLY A 153 -5.07 5.26 8.76
CA GLY A 153 -4.46 5.74 7.52
C GLY A 153 -2.94 5.54 7.49
N HIS A 154 -2.25 5.66 8.63
CA HIS A 154 -0.82 5.36 8.73
C HIS A 154 -0.55 3.87 8.51
N TYR A 155 -1.38 2.98 9.05
CA TYR A 155 -1.22 1.54 8.84
C TYR A 155 -1.41 1.15 7.37
N LEU A 156 -2.45 1.69 6.72
CA LEU A 156 -2.70 1.44 5.29
C LEU A 156 -1.55 1.94 4.41
N LEU A 157 -1.03 3.15 4.68
CA LEU A 157 0.11 3.69 3.93
C LEU A 157 1.37 2.82 4.07
N ALA A 158 1.63 2.28 5.26
CA ALA A 158 2.77 1.38 5.48
C ALA A 158 2.59 0.03 4.76
N ILE A 159 1.36 -0.51 4.74
CA ILE A 159 1.01 -1.71 3.96
C ILE A 159 1.21 -1.46 2.46
N ASP A 160 0.75 -0.33 1.93
CA ASP A 160 0.92 0.03 0.52
C ASP A 160 2.41 0.10 0.15
N ARG A 161 3.25 0.73 1.00
CA ARG A 161 4.71 0.76 0.80
C ARG A 161 5.33 -0.63 0.82
N ALA A 162 4.91 -1.51 1.73
CA ALA A 162 5.41 -2.87 1.82
C ALA A 162 5.03 -3.69 0.57
N MET A 163 3.82 -3.48 0.05
CA MET A 163 3.36 -4.11 -1.19
C MET A 163 4.13 -3.60 -2.42
N GLU A 164 4.36 -2.29 -2.53
CA GLU A 164 5.20 -1.72 -3.59
C GLU A 164 6.61 -2.32 -3.56
N PHE A 165 7.19 -2.47 -2.38
CA PHE A 165 8.50 -3.11 -2.22
C PHE A 165 8.48 -4.56 -2.71
N LYS A 166 7.46 -5.35 -2.32
CA LYS A 166 7.31 -6.74 -2.78
C LYS A 166 7.23 -6.83 -4.30
N LEU A 167 6.42 -5.97 -4.93
CA LEU A 167 6.25 -5.96 -6.38
C LEU A 167 7.56 -5.63 -7.09
N LYS A 168 8.29 -4.59 -6.64
CA LYS A 168 9.61 -4.22 -7.17
C LYS A 168 10.65 -5.35 -7.00
N ALA A 169 10.65 -6.02 -5.85
CA ALA A 169 11.55 -7.15 -5.61
C ALA A 169 11.23 -8.35 -6.51
N SER A 170 9.95 -8.58 -6.83
CA SER A 170 9.51 -9.66 -7.71
C SER A 170 9.79 -9.40 -9.19
N SER A 171 9.69 -8.14 -9.65
CA SER A 171 9.96 -7.78 -11.04
C SER A 171 11.45 -7.86 -11.36
N ARG A 172 12.32 -7.42 -10.43
CA ARG A 172 13.78 -7.49 -10.60
C ARG A 172 14.33 -8.92 -10.72
N LYS A 173 13.63 -9.92 -10.17
CA LYS A 173 14.01 -11.34 -10.28
C LYS A 173 13.57 -12.00 -11.59
N ARG A 174 12.71 -11.35 -12.38
CA ARG A 174 12.19 -11.90 -13.65
C ARG A 174 12.99 -11.47 -14.87
N THR A 175 13.99 -10.60 -14.70
CA THR A 175 14.90 -10.20 -15.78
C THR A 175 16.06 -11.20 -15.84
N PRO A 176 16.20 -11.99 -16.93
CA PRO A 176 17.29 -12.94 -17.12
C PRO A 176 18.65 -12.24 -17.33
#